data_AF-A0A377APT6-F1
#
_entry.id   AF-A0A377APT6-F1
#
_cell.length_a   1.000
_cell.length_b   1.000
_cell.length_c   1.000
_cell.angle_alpha   90.00
_cell.angle_beta   90.00
_cell.angle_gamma   90.00
#
_symmetry.space_group_name_H-M   'P 1'
#
loop_
_entity.id
_entity.type
_entity.pdbx_description
1 polymer ?
#
loop_
_entity_poly.entity_id
_entity_poly.type
_entity_poly.pdbx_seq_one_letter_code
_entity_poly.pdbx_strand_id
1 'polypeptide(L)'
;MAWLPPFILVLLIRFLAGVASAGMLIFGSTLIMQHTRHPFVLAALFSGVGIGIALGNEYVLAGLHFAFSSQTLWQGAGALSGMMLIALTLLMPSKKHAIAPMPLAKKRSNR
;
A
#
# COMPACT_ATOMS: atom_id res chain seq x y z
N MET A 1 -27.58 -12.48 19.46
CA MET A 1 -27.30 -11.56 18.34
C MET A 1 -26.41 -10.39 18.79
N ALA A 2 -25.14 -10.64 19.11
CA ALA A 2 -24.16 -9.61 19.52
C ALA A 2 -23.00 -9.45 18.50
N TRP A 3 -23.14 -10.07 17.31
CA TRP A 3 -22.08 -10.17 16.30
C TRP A 3 -22.09 -9.07 15.22
N LEU A 4 -23.14 -8.24 15.17
CA LEU A 4 -23.27 -7.16 14.18
C LEU A 4 -22.26 -6.00 14.37
N PRO A 5 -22.01 -5.47 15.59
CA PRO A 5 -21.07 -4.35 15.75
C PRO A 5 -19.62 -4.66 15.31
N PRO A 6 -18.99 -5.80 15.68
CA PRO A 6 -17.66 -6.12 15.19
C PRO A 6 -17.64 -6.34 13.68
N PHE A 7 -18.70 -6.91 13.11
CA PHE A 7 -18.80 -7.15 11.67
C PHE A 7 -18.90 -5.85 10.87
N ILE A 8 -19.77 -4.91 11.27
CA ILE A 8 -19.90 -3.59 10.63
C ILE A 8 -18.58 -2.82 10.72
N LEU A 9 -17.91 -2.88 11.86
CA LEU A 9 -16.62 -2.22 12.05
C LEU A 9 -15.54 -2.79 11.12
N VAL A 10 -15.45 -4.12 11.00
CA VAL A 10 -14.54 -4.77 10.05
C VAL A 10 -14.86 -4.37 8.61
N LEU A 11 -16.14 -4.32 8.24
CA LEU A 11 -16.57 -3.86 6.91
C LEU A 11 -16.16 -2.41 6.63
N LEU A 12 -16.39 -1.50 7.58
CA LEU A 12 -16.00 -0.10 7.45
C LEU A 12 -14.48 0.05 7.30
N ILE A 13 -13.71 -0.63 8.15
CA ILE A 13 -12.24 -0.62 8.06
C ILE A 13 -11.79 -1.15 6.70
N ARG A 14 -12.38 -2.25 6.22
CA ARG A 14 -12.00 -2.86 4.94
C ARG A 14 -12.38 -1.99 3.75
N PHE A 15 -13.53 -1.32 3.80
CA PHE A 15 -13.96 -0.35 2.80
C PHE A 15 -13.00 0.84 2.75
N LEU A 16 -12.73 1.47 3.89
CA LEU A 16 -11.81 2.60 3.99
C LEU A 16 -10.40 2.23 3.55
N ALA A 17 -9.89 1.07 3.98
CA ALA A 17 -8.60 0.56 3.56
C ALA A 17 -8.54 0.30 2.05
N GLY A 18 -9.61 -0.24 1.46
CA GLY A 18 -9.73 -0.46 0.02
C GLY A 18 -9.70 0.86 -0.77
N VAL A 19 -10.51 1.85 -0.35
CA VAL A 19 -10.52 3.19 -0.97
C VAL A 19 -9.16 3.86 -0.86
N ALA A 20 -8.52 3.81 0.32
CA ALA A 20 -7.20 4.37 0.53
C ALA A 20 -6.13 3.68 -0.34
N SER A 21 -6.16 2.34 -0.42
CA SER A 21 -5.22 1.57 -1.24
C SER A 21 -5.36 1.90 -2.74
N ALA A 22 -6.58 1.93 -3.26
CA ALA A 22 -6.83 2.29 -4.66
C ALA A 22 -6.39 3.74 -4.96
N GLY A 23 -6.74 4.68 -4.08
CA GLY A 23 -6.34 6.09 -4.20
C GLY A 23 -4.81 6.25 -4.23
N MET A 24 -4.10 5.57 -3.33
CA MET A 24 -2.63 5.61 -3.28
C MET A 24 -1.99 5.00 -4.53
N LEU A 25 -2.58 3.97 -5.15
CA LEU A 25 -2.07 3.41 -6.40
C LEU A 25 -2.26 4.36 -7.59
N ILE A 26 -3.41 5.02 -7.69
CA ILE A 26 -3.67 6.04 -8.72
C ILE A 26 -2.70 7.21 -8.54
N PHE A 27 -2.52 7.70 -7.32
CA PHE A 27 -1.58 8.78 -7.03
C PHE A 27 -0.12 8.37 -7.27
N GLY A 28 0.29 7.19 -6.80
CA GLY A 28 1.65 6.69 -6.98
C GLY A 28 2.00 6.45 -8.45
N SER A 29 1.09 5.85 -9.22
CA SER A 29 1.28 5.62 -10.66
C SER A 29 1.39 6.94 -11.43
N THR A 30 0.51 7.90 -11.16
CA THR A 30 0.56 9.23 -11.81
C THR A 30 1.85 9.98 -11.45
N LEU A 31 2.31 9.92 -10.20
CA LEU A 31 3.60 10.52 -9.81
C LEU A 31 4.78 9.90 -10.57
N ILE A 32 4.85 8.56 -10.67
CA ILE A 32 5.92 7.86 -11.40
C ILE A 32 5.88 8.22 -12.89
N MET A 33 4.69 8.27 -13.49
CA MET A 33 4.52 8.67 -14.88
C MET A 33 4.94 10.12 -15.12
N GLN A 34 4.62 11.03 -14.21
CA GLN A 34 4.96 12.45 -14.32
C GLN A 34 6.46 12.73 -14.12
N HIS A 35 7.10 12.04 -13.16
CA HIS A 35 8.48 12.34 -12.76
C HIS A 35 9.53 11.44 -13.44
N THR A 36 9.26 10.15 -13.61
CA THR A 36 10.25 9.18 -14.10
C THR A 36 9.99 8.76 -15.55
N ARG A 37 8.73 8.78 -16.01
CA ARG A 37 8.29 8.29 -17.34
C ARG A 37 8.76 6.87 -17.69
N HIS A 38 9.14 6.06 -16.69
CA HIS A 38 9.74 4.75 -16.91
C HIS A 38 8.72 3.62 -16.65
N PRO A 39 8.27 2.90 -17.69
CA PRO A 39 7.17 1.93 -17.57
C PRO A 39 7.49 0.74 -16.66
N PHE A 40 8.77 0.37 -16.51
CA PHE A 40 9.17 -0.71 -15.60
C PHE A 40 8.94 -0.36 -14.12
N VAL A 41 9.10 0.91 -13.74
CA VAL A 41 8.89 1.34 -12.34
C VAL A 41 7.39 1.28 -12.01
N LEU A 42 6.55 1.62 -12.98
CA LEU A 42 5.10 1.44 -12.88
C LEU A 42 4.71 -0.03 -12.77
N ALA A 43 5.30 -0.90 -13.61
CA ALA A 43 5.08 -2.33 -13.55
C ALA A 43 5.50 -2.92 -12.19
N ALA A 44 6.63 -2.48 -11.63
CA ALA A 44 7.08 -2.90 -10.30
C ALA A 44 6.07 -2.50 -9.20
N LEU A 45 5.55 -1.26 -9.24
CA LEU A 45 4.50 -0.78 -8.31
C LEU A 45 3.26 -1.68 -8.33
N PHE A 46 2.73 -2.00 -9.52
CA PHE A 46 1.55 -2.87 -9.65
C PHE A 46 1.87 -4.33 -9.32
N SER A 47 3.07 -4.82 -9.63
CA SER A 47 3.48 -6.18 -9.26
C SER A 47 3.48 -6.39 -7.75
N GLY A 48 3.86 -5.36 -6.98
CA GLY A 48 3.83 -5.41 -5.52
C GLY A 48 2.42 -5.65 -4.96
N VAL A 49 1.39 -5.09 -5.60
CA VAL A 49 -0.01 -5.34 -5.23
C VAL A 49 -0.40 -6.79 -5.49
N GLY A 50 -0.06 -7.30 -6.68
CA GLY A 50 -0.35 -8.69 -7.05
C GLY A 50 0.33 -9.70 -6.12
N ILE A 51 1.62 -9.48 -5.82
CA ILE A 51 2.37 -10.30 -4.86
C ILE A 51 1.74 -10.23 -3.47
N GLY A 52 1.34 -9.05 -3.01
CA GLY A 52 0.67 -8.89 -1.71
C GLY A 52 -0.63 -9.68 -1.61
N ILE A 53 -1.44 -9.71 -2.67
CA ILE A 53 -2.66 -10.53 -2.73
C ILE A 53 -2.34 -12.02 -2.68
N ALA A 54 -1.37 -12.47 -3.49
CA ALA A 54 -0.96 -13.88 -3.52
C ALA A 54 -0.42 -14.35 -2.16
N LEU A 55 0.48 -13.57 -1.54
CA LEU A 55 1.03 -13.87 -0.22
C LEU A 55 -0.04 -13.82 0.87
N GLY A 56 -0.99 -12.90 0.79
CA GLY A 56 -2.11 -12.82 1.73
C GLY A 56 -2.98 -14.07 1.68
N ASN A 57 -3.25 -14.60 0.48
CA ASN A 57 -3.99 -15.85 0.32
C ASN A 57 -3.20 -17.05 0.84
N GLU A 58 -1.92 -17.15 0.50
CA GLU A 58 -1.05 -18.25 0.95
C GLU A 58 -0.89 -18.25 2.48
N TYR A 59 -0.80 -17.07 3.11
CA TYR A 59 -0.75 -16.94 4.56
C TYR A 59 -2.00 -17.51 5.23
N VAL A 60 -3.20 -17.22 4.69
CA VAL A 60 -4.46 -17.78 5.21
C VAL A 60 -4.50 -19.29 4.99
N LEU A 61 -4.11 -19.76 3.80
CA LEU A 61 -4.11 -21.18 3.45
C LEU A 61 -3.15 -21.98 4.35
N ALA A 62 -1.93 -21.49 4.56
CA ALA A 62 -0.97 -22.07 5.49
C ALA A 62 -1.52 -22.06 6.92
N GLY A 63 -2.16 -20.97 7.33
CA GLY A 63 -2.86 -20.87 8.61
C GLY A 63 -3.91 -21.96 8.83
N LEU A 64 -4.71 -22.23 7.80
CA LEU A 64 -5.70 -23.30 7.82
C LEU A 64 -5.04 -24.69 7.84
N HIS A 65 -3.97 -24.89 7.06
CA HIS A 65 -3.21 -26.15 7.03
C HIS A 65 -2.61 -26.51 8.39
N PHE A 66 -2.13 -25.52 9.16
CA PHE A 66 -1.61 -25.72 10.51
C PHE A 66 -2.69 -25.65 11.61
N ALA A 67 -3.98 -25.60 11.24
CA ALA A 67 -5.11 -25.49 12.16
C ALA A 67 -5.01 -24.31 13.15
N PHE A 68 -4.46 -23.18 12.71
CA PHE A 68 -4.35 -21.99 13.55
C PHE A 68 -5.73 -21.38 13.84
N SER A 69 -5.86 -20.83 15.05
CA SER A 69 -7.05 -20.08 15.44
C SER A 69 -7.15 -18.77 14.64
N SER A 70 -8.37 -18.28 14.43
CA SER A 70 -8.61 -16.98 13.80
C SER A 70 -7.85 -15.85 14.50
N GLN A 71 -7.82 -15.86 15.83
CA GLN A 71 -7.09 -14.86 16.61
C GLN A 71 -5.59 -14.87 16.31
N THR A 72 -4.98 -16.06 16.21
CA THR A 72 -3.55 -16.22 15.86
C THR A 72 -3.26 -15.70 14.46
N LEU A 73 -4.14 -15.96 13.50
CA LEU A 73 -3.99 -15.46 12.12
C LEU A 73 -4.04 -13.93 12.07
N TRP A 74 -4.96 -13.32 12.81
CA TRP A 74 -5.07 -11.86 12.91
C TRP A 74 -3.85 -11.22 13.58
N GLN A 75 -3.35 -11.82 14.67
CA GLN A 75 -2.14 -11.35 15.34
C GLN A 75 -0.91 -11.47 14.44
N GLY A 76 -0.73 -12.59 13.75
CA GLY A 76 0.39 -12.78 12.83
C GLY A 76 0.33 -11.83 11.63
N ALA A 77 -0.86 -11.55 11.08
CA ALA A 77 -1.03 -10.56 10.02
C ALA A 77 -0.70 -9.14 10.50
N GLY A 78 -1.08 -8.80 11.73
CA GLY A 78 -0.73 -7.54 12.38
C GLY A 78 0.78 -7.41 12.62
N ALA A 79 1.43 -8.46 13.13
CA ALA A 79 2.87 -8.50 13.34
C ALA A 79 3.64 -8.35 12.03
N LEU A 80 3.23 -9.07 10.98
CA LEU A 80 3.82 -8.98 9.65
C LEU A 80 3.69 -7.55 9.08
N SER A 81 2.52 -6.93 9.22
CA SER A 81 2.30 -5.54 8.80
C SER A 81 3.20 -4.56 9.57
N GLY A 82 3.36 -4.75 10.88
CA GLY A 82 4.27 -3.96 11.72
C GLY A 82 5.74 -4.11 11.32
N MET A 83 6.20 -5.32 11.03
CA MET A 83 7.55 -5.57 10.52
C MET A 83 7.78 -4.87 9.18
N MET A 84 6.80 -4.92 8.27
CA MET A 84 6.89 -4.24 6.99
C MET A 84 6.95 -2.71 7.15
N LEU A 85 6.21 -2.17 8.11
CA LEU A 85 6.25 -0.74 8.44
C LEU A 85 7.62 -0.33 8.97
N ILE A 86 8.24 -1.13 9.85
CA ILE A 86 9.62 -0.91 10.31
C ILE A 86 10.61 -0.98 9.15
N ALA A 87 10.47 -1.95 8.24
CA ALA A 87 11.33 -2.03 7.07
C ALA A 87 11.19 -0.77 6.18
N LEU A 88 9.98 -0.28 5.97
CA LEU A 88 9.74 0.96 5.21
C LEU A 88 10.35 2.19 5.88
N THR A 89 10.28 2.33 7.20
CA THR A 89 10.91 3.47 7.88
C THR A 89 12.43 3.44 7.79
N LEU A 90 13.04 2.25 7.79
CA LEU A 90 14.48 2.06 7.57
C LEU A 90 14.91 2.36 6.14
N LEU A 91 14.08 2.00 5.15
CA LEU A 91 14.35 2.25 3.73
C LEU A 91 14.03 3.68 3.28
N MET A 92 13.32 4.46 4.10
CA MET A 92 12.88 5.80 3.75
C MET A 92 14.10 6.72 3.53
N PRO A 93 14.29 7.29 2.31
CA PRO A 93 15.45 8.10 2.02
C PRO A 93 15.43 9.40 2.86
N SER A 94 16.57 9.74 3.46
CA SER A 94 16.74 10.98 4.22
C SER A 94 16.50 12.20 3.33
N LYS A 95 15.91 13.27 3.88
CA LYS A 95 15.25 14.44 3.22
C LYS A 95 16.02 15.18 2.11
N LYS A 96 17.23 14.77 1.77
CA LYS A 96 18.09 15.33 0.72
C LYS A 96 17.58 15.06 -0.71
N HIS A 97 16.64 14.14 -0.90
CA HIS A 97 16.02 13.81 -2.20
C HIS A 97 14.56 14.30 -2.31
N ALA A 98 14.21 15.40 -1.64
CA ALA A 98 12.91 16.02 -1.82
C ALA A 98 12.65 16.26 -3.33
N ILE A 99 11.49 15.82 -3.81
CA ILE A 99 11.05 16.04 -5.19
C ILE A 99 11.10 17.56 -5.43
N ALA A 100 12.07 18.02 -6.22
CA ALA A 100 12.23 19.44 -6.48
C ALA A 100 10.93 19.97 -7.11
N PRO A 101 10.35 21.07 -6.61
CA PRO A 101 9.19 21.68 -7.24
C PRO A 101 9.54 22.00 -8.69
N MET A 102 8.73 21.51 -9.63
CA MET A 102 8.89 21.86 -11.04
C MET A 102 8.85 23.39 -11.18
N PRO A 103 9.84 24.05 -11.79
CA PRO A 103 9.79 25.49 -11.97
C PRO A 103 8.56 25.82 -12.80
N LEU A 104 7.64 26.60 -12.25
CA LEU A 104 6.52 27.17 -13.00
C LEU A 104 7.11 27.84 -14.24
N ALA A 105 6.77 27.31 -15.41
CA ALA A 105 7.22 27.83 -16.68
C ALA A 105 6.91 29.33 -16.71
N LYS A 106 7.95 30.15 -16.61
CA LYS A 106 7.89 31.61 -16.73
C LYS A 106 7.17 31.88 -18.05
N LYS A 107 5.92 32.39 -17.99
CA LYS A 107 5.21 32.92 -19.14
C LYS A 107 6.16 33.95 -19.78
N ARG A 108 6.79 33.55 -20.88
CA ARG A 108 7.54 34.45 -21.74
C ARG A 108 6.51 35.27 -22.51
N SER A 109 5.90 36.23 -21.82
CA SER A 109 5.23 37.35 -22.49
C SER A 109 6.36 38.15 -23.12
N ASN A 110 6.58 37.91 -24.40
CA ASN A 110 7.57 38.62 -25.19
C ASN A 110 6.80 39.30 -26.33
N ARG A 111 6.61 40.61 -26.13
CA ARG A 111 6.26 41.66 -27.08
C ARG A 111 4.90 41.61 -27.75
#